data_AF-H0ACF2-F1
#
_entry.id   AF-H0ACF2-F1
#
_cell.length_a   1.000
_cell.length_b   1.000
_cell.length_c   1.000
_cell.angle_alpha   90.00
_cell.angle_beta   90.00
_cell.angle_gamma   90.00
#
_symmetry.space_group_name_H-M   'P 1'
#
loop_
_entity.id
_entity.type
_entity.pdbx_description
1 polymer ?
#
loop_
_entity_poly.entity_id
_entity_poly.type
_entity_poly.pdbx_seq_one_letter_code
_entity_poly.pdbx_strand_id
1 'polypeptide(L)'
;MKSPISLEKDEIEEALEEKKPWILEKINRIEEESWPPKNKEFLSGEKILYRGRRYYTQVKQGDETNIKFGDDKFLIKSENYSENKEQF
;
A
#
# COMPACT_ATOMS: atom_id res chain seq x y z
N MET A 1 3.13 4.70 -20.04
CA MET A 1 2.09 5.75 -20.07
C MET A 1 2.70 6.99 -19.43
N LYS A 2 2.86 8.08 -20.19
CA LYS A 2 3.33 9.36 -19.65
C LYS A 2 2.15 10.00 -18.92
N SER A 3 2.35 10.44 -17.69
CA SER A 3 1.39 11.33 -17.03
C SER A 3 1.32 12.62 -17.85
N PRO A 4 0.14 13.16 -18.19
CA PRO A 4 0.06 14.43 -18.89
C PRO A 4 0.60 15.50 -17.95
N ILE A 5 1.67 16.18 -18.37
CA ILE A 5 2.34 17.23 -17.57
C ILE A 5 1.64 18.58 -17.75
N SER A 6 0.77 18.71 -18.76
CA SER A 6 0.17 19.96 -19.23
C SER A 6 -1.34 19.86 -19.45
N LEU A 7 -2.06 19.14 -18.60
CA LEU A 7 -3.53 19.22 -18.59
C LEU A 7 -3.93 20.51 -17.88
N GLU A 8 -4.80 21.27 -18.52
CA GLU A 8 -5.38 22.45 -17.89
C GLU A 8 -6.32 22.02 -16.75
N LYS A 9 -6.43 22.85 -15.71
CA LYS A 9 -7.21 22.53 -14.50
C LYS A 9 -8.66 22.15 -14.85
N ASP A 10 -9.23 22.82 -15.83
CA ASP A 10 -10.61 22.62 -16.26
C ASP A 10 -10.82 21.24 -16.90
N GLU A 11 -9.84 20.73 -17.67
CA GLU A 11 -9.89 19.38 -18.25
C GLU A 11 -9.82 18.31 -17.16
N ILE A 12 -9.08 18.57 -16.08
CA ILE A 12 -9.02 17.69 -14.92
C ILE A 12 -10.36 17.70 -14.17
N GLU A 13 -10.99 18.86 -14.00
CA GLU A 13 -12.29 18.99 -13.34
C GLU A 13 -13.40 18.30 -14.14
N GLU A 14 -13.41 18.45 -15.47
CA GLU A 14 -14.37 17.77 -16.34
C GLU A 14 -14.24 16.24 -16.24
N ALA A 15 -13.02 15.73 -16.37
CA ALA A 15 -12.76 14.30 -16.24
C ALA A 15 -13.11 13.77 -14.84
N LEU A 16 -12.87 14.58 -13.79
CA LEU A 16 -13.21 14.22 -12.42
C LEU A 16 -14.72 14.12 -12.24
N GLU A 17 -15.48 15.08 -12.73
CA GLU A 17 -16.94 15.10 -12.61
C GLU A 17 -17.58 13.94 -13.40
N GLU A 18 -17.04 13.60 -14.58
CA GLU A 18 -17.46 12.42 -15.35
C GLU A 18 -17.23 11.11 -14.57
N LYS A 19 -16.09 10.98 -13.87
CA LYS A 19 -15.73 9.76 -13.13
C LYS A 19 -16.30 9.70 -11.72
N LYS A 20 -16.75 10.82 -11.17
CA LYS A 20 -17.21 10.93 -9.78
C LYS A 20 -18.27 9.89 -9.39
N PRO A 21 -19.31 9.59 -10.20
CA PRO A 21 -20.26 8.52 -9.85
C PRO A 21 -19.60 7.15 -9.73
N TRP A 22 -18.71 6.81 -10.68
CA TRP A 22 -17.98 5.54 -10.67
C TRP A 22 -17.02 5.42 -9.49
N ILE A 23 -16.31 6.51 -9.14
CA ILE A 23 -15.41 6.56 -7.99
C ILE A 23 -16.21 6.30 -6.70
N LEU A 24 -17.32 7.01 -6.51
CA LEU A 24 -18.17 6.86 -5.33
C LEU A 24 -18.78 5.45 -5.23
N GLU A 25 -19.26 4.90 -6.34
CA GLU A 25 -19.76 3.51 -6.40
C GLU A 25 -18.68 2.52 -5.96
N LYS A 26 -17.42 2.71 -6.38
CA LYS A 26 -16.32 1.82 -6.01
C LYS A 26 -15.90 1.96 -4.56
N ILE A 27 -15.88 3.17 -4.02
CA ILE A 27 -15.61 3.39 -2.60
C ILE A 27 -16.69 2.69 -1.77
N ASN A 28 -17.97 2.96 -2.04
CA ASN A 28 -19.08 2.37 -1.29
C ASN A 28 -19.05 0.84 -1.34
N ARG A 29 -18.83 0.27 -2.53
CA ARG A 29 -18.74 -1.19 -2.68
C ARG A 29 -17.58 -1.79 -1.89
N ILE A 30 -16.41 -1.13 -1.88
CA ILE A 30 -15.27 -1.57 -1.08
C ILE A 30 -15.62 -1.52 0.42
N GLU A 31 -16.28 -0.45 0.87
CA GLU A 31 -16.70 -0.31 2.27
C GLU A 31 -17.72 -1.39 2.67
N GLU A 32 -18.73 -1.64 1.83
CA GLU A 32 -19.75 -2.68 2.04
C GLU A 32 -19.14 -4.10 2.06
N GLU A 33 -18.14 -4.37 1.21
CA GLU A 33 -17.45 -5.66 1.14
C GLU A 33 -16.30 -5.79 2.18
N SER A 34 -15.93 -4.70 2.86
CA SER A 34 -14.78 -4.69 3.77
C SER A 34 -15.14 -5.30 5.14
N TRP A 35 -14.86 -6.59 5.32
CA TRP A 35 -14.59 -7.09 6.66
C TRP A 35 -13.34 -6.40 7.19
N PRO A 36 -13.27 -6.09 8.50
CA PRO A 36 -12.07 -5.48 9.06
C PRO A 36 -10.90 -6.35 8.63
N PRO A 37 -9.92 -5.79 7.90
CA PRO A 37 -8.81 -6.59 7.42
C PRO A 37 -8.19 -7.23 8.64
N LYS A 38 -7.99 -8.55 8.60
CA LYS A 38 -7.20 -9.22 9.64
C LYS A 38 -5.93 -8.41 9.84
N ASN A 39 -5.57 -8.15 11.09
CA ASN A 39 -4.28 -7.53 11.41
C ASN A 39 -3.19 -8.37 10.74
N LYS A 40 -2.66 -7.83 9.64
CA LYS A 40 -1.63 -8.51 8.86
C LYS A 40 -0.31 -8.25 9.55
N GLU A 41 0.25 -9.30 10.13
CA GLU A 41 1.62 -9.28 10.60
C GLU A 41 2.56 -9.41 9.39
N PHE A 42 3.51 -8.49 9.26
CA PHE A 42 4.54 -8.58 8.23
C PHE A 42 5.69 -9.44 8.76
N LEU A 43 6.13 -10.39 7.94
CA LEU A 43 7.29 -11.21 8.25
C LEU A 43 8.51 -10.74 7.46
N SER A 44 9.70 -10.94 8.03
CA SER A 44 10.93 -10.74 7.27
C SER A 44 11.04 -11.80 6.17
N GLY A 45 11.36 -11.38 4.95
CA GLY A 45 11.47 -12.25 3.77
C GLY A 45 10.18 -12.37 2.94
N GLU A 46 9.04 -11.86 3.43
CA GLU A 46 7.81 -11.82 2.65
C GLU A 46 7.99 -10.96 1.39
N LYS A 47 7.35 -11.36 0.28
CA LYS A 47 7.32 -10.57 -0.96
C LYS A 47 6.01 -9.81 -1.07
N ILE A 48 6.06 -8.49 -0.97
CA ILE A 48 4.90 -7.63 -1.14
C ILE A 48 4.86 -6.99 -2.53
N LEU A 49 3.65 -6.90 -3.10
CA LEU A 49 3.43 -6.30 -4.41
C LEU A 49 3.35 -4.78 -4.27
N TYR A 50 4.25 -4.06 -4.94
CA TYR A 50 4.23 -2.60 -5.03
C TYR A 50 4.54 -2.17 -6.46
N ARG A 51 3.67 -1.33 -7.05
CA ARG A 51 3.82 -0.83 -8.44
C ARG A 51 4.07 -1.94 -9.48
N GLY A 52 3.41 -3.09 -9.32
CA GLY A 52 3.53 -4.22 -10.24
C GLY A 52 4.79 -5.08 -10.08
N ARG A 53 5.63 -4.82 -9.07
CA ARG A 53 6.82 -5.62 -8.74
C ARG A 53 6.75 -6.15 -7.32
N ARG A 54 7.35 -7.31 -7.09
CA ARG A 54 7.41 -7.95 -5.77
C ARG A 54 8.74 -7.61 -5.09
N TYR A 55 8.68 -7.00 -3.92
CA TYR A 55 9.84 -6.60 -3.13
C TYR A 55 9.86 -7.32 -1.80
N TYR A 56 11.05 -7.62 -1.29
CA TYR A 56 11.22 -8.27 0.01
C TYR A 56 10.90 -7.30 1.13
N THR A 57 10.36 -7.82 2.23
CA THR A 57 10.23 -7.10 3.50
C THR A 57 11.36 -7.50 4.43
N GLN A 58 11.86 -6.52 5.18
CA GLN A 58 12.75 -6.73 6.30
C GLN A 58 12.14 -6.03 7.50
N VAL A 59 11.70 -6.82 8.47
CA VAL A 59 11.07 -6.33 9.69
C VAL A 59 12.10 -6.32 10.80
N LYS A 60 12.18 -5.22 11.54
CA LYS A 60 13.06 -5.05 12.68
C LYS A 60 12.29 -4.46 13.85
N GLN A 61 12.71 -4.76 15.06
CA GLN A 61 12.23 -4.04 16.22
C GLN A 61 12.77 -2.60 16.21
N GLY A 62 11.94 -1.65 16.60
CA GLY A 62 12.31 -0.24 16.74
C GLY A 62 11.37 0.48 17.69
N ASP A 63 11.80 1.65 18.16
CA ASP A 63 11.05 2.45 19.14
C ASP A 63 9.82 3.16 18.54
N GLU A 64 9.71 3.16 17.21
CA GLU A 64 8.59 3.72 16.47
C GLU A 64 8.22 2.82 15.29
N THR A 65 6.93 2.82 14.94
CA THR A 65 6.44 2.13 13.74
C THR A 65 6.67 2.98 12.50
N ASN A 66 7.58 2.56 11.61
CA ASN A 66 7.82 3.24 10.35
C ASN A 66 8.15 2.28 9.19
N ILE A 67 7.92 2.74 7.96
CA ILE A 67 8.19 1.98 6.74
C ILE A 67 9.05 2.83 5.81
N LYS A 68 10.14 2.25 5.31
CA LYS A 68 10.98 2.84 4.27
C LYS A 68 11.10 1.89 3.09
N PHE A 69 11.14 2.44 1.88
CA PHE A 69 11.38 1.68 0.66
C PHE A 69 12.71 2.10 0.03
N GLY A 70 13.58 1.13 -0.24
CA GLY A 70 14.91 1.32 -0.80
C GLY A 70 15.63 -0.01 -0.98
N ASP A 71 16.67 -0.04 -1.83
CA ASP A 71 17.46 -1.26 -2.12
C ASP A 71 16.58 -2.47 -2.51
N ASP A 72 15.53 -2.25 -3.30
CA ASP A 72 14.55 -3.26 -3.72
C ASP A 72 13.88 -4.03 -2.54
N LYS A 73 13.74 -3.37 -1.40
CA LYS A 73 13.03 -3.92 -0.23
C LYS A 73 12.27 -2.86 0.57
N PHE A 74 11.35 -3.35 1.39
CA PHE A 74 10.68 -2.58 2.41
C PHE A 74 11.35 -2.84 3.76
N LEU A 75 11.88 -1.79 4.38
CA LEU A 75 12.33 -1.83 5.77
C LEU A 75 11.17 -1.40 6.66
N ILE A 76 10.69 -2.31 7.50
CA ILE A 76 9.58 -2.08 8.42
C ILE A 76 10.16 -2.10 9.83
N LYS A 77 9.98 -1.01 10.58
CA LYS A 77 10.22 -0.97 12.01
C LYS A 77 8.89 -1.09 12.74
N SER A 78 8.85 -1.91 13.77
CA SER A 78 7.67 -2.08 14.62
C SER A 78 8.10 -2.17 16.08
N GLU A 79 7.36 -1.51 16.96
CA GLU A 79 7.52 -1.65 18.42
C GLU A 79 7.10 -3.06 18.87
N ASN A 80 6.05 -3.60 18.25
CA ASN A 80 5.45 -4.91 18.55
C ASN A 80 6.04 -6.02 17.66
N TYR A 81 7.36 -6.07 17.51
CA TYR A 81 8.00 -7.14 16.73
C TYR A 81 8.06 -8.46 17.52
N SER A 82 7.45 -9.50 16.98
CA SER A 82 7.61 -10.89 17.43
C SER A 82 8.50 -11.64 16.42
N GLU A 83 9.65 -12.13 16.87
CA GLU A 83 10.59 -12.87 16.04
C GLU A 83 10.03 -14.29 15.79
N ASN A 84 9.31 -14.48 14.69
CA ASN A 84 8.93 -15.82 14.24
C ASN A 84 10.16 -16.52 13.66
N LYS A 85 10.83 -17.32 14.51
CA LYS A 85 11.85 -18.29 14.08
C LYS A 85 11.15 -19.46 13.41
N GLU A 86 10.90 -19.37 12.11
CA GLU A 86 10.67 -20.59 11.33
C GLU A 86 12.00 -21.37 11.29
N GLN A 87 12.11 -22.32 12.21
CA GLN A 87 13.08 -23.43 12.14
C GLN A 87 12.72 -24.26 10.90
N PHE A 88 13.61 -24.26 9.91
CA PHE A 88 13.70 -25.30 8.90
C PHE A 88 15.00 -26.08 9.11
#